data_AF-A0AAE0DYB1-F1
#
_entry.id   AF-A0AAE0DYB1-F1
#
_cell.length_a   1.000
_cell.length_b   1.000
_cell.length_c   1.000
_cell.angle_alpha   90.00
_cell.angle_beta   90.00
_cell.angle_gamma   90.00
#
_symmetry.space_group_name_H-M   'P 1'
#
loop_
_entity.id
_entity.type
_entity.pdbx_description
1 polymer ?
#
loop_
_entity_poly.entity_id
_entity_poly.type
_entity_poly.pdbx_seq_one_letter_code
_entity_poly.pdbx_strand_id
1 'polypeptide(L)'
;MEIENKTRRSIKIINNPFLFSSMSSSSVAILLVFLFALSSGPFTAFSASSSNNAAFTPQDNILIDCGGKSSNTLPDGRVFKTDQESNQYLKTNKDVQVSDDSANVSSPIYQSARIFMEESTYAFELTRPGWHWVRLHFFPLSNKEFDLQKAIFTVSTDKYCSPLQLQT
;
A
#
# COMPACT_ATOMS: atom_id res chain seq x y z
N MET A 1 -15.01 17.63 -19.92
CA MET A 1 -15.58 17.85 -21.26
C MET A 1 -14.41 18.11 -22.18
N GLU A 2 -13.93 17.08 -22.86
CA GLU A 2 -13.22 17.09 -24.16
C GLU A 2 -13.09 15.61 -24.56
N ILE A 3 -13.53 15.29 -25.77
CA ILE A 3 -13.74 13.94 -26.31
C ILE A 3 -12.86 13.79 -27.55
N GLU A 4 -12.43 12.54 -27.78
CA GLU A 4 -11.83 11.95 -28.99
C GLU A 4 -10.30 12.13 -29.20
N ASN A 5 -9.57 11.14 -29.72
CA ASN A 5 -10.00 10.08 -30.62
C ASN A 5 -9.14 8.80 -30.48
N LYS A 6 -9.79 7.63 -30.32
CA LYS A 6 -9.14 6.31 -30.26
C LYS A 6 -9.48 5.52 -31.51
N THR A 7 -8.51 5.45 -32.43
CA THR A 7 -8.55 4.74 -33.71
C THR A 7 -9.00 3.27 -33.55
N ARG A 8 -10.17 2.92 -34.08
CA ARG A 8 -10.64 1.52 -34.17
C ARG A 8 -9.92 0.81 -35.32
N ARG A 9 -9.10 -0.19 -35.01
CA ARG A 9 -8.61 -1.17 -36.00
C ARG A 9 -9.70 -2.21 -36.25
N SER A 10 -10.12 -2.34 -37.51
CA SER A 10 -11.10 -3.34 -37.96
C SER A 10 -10.45 -4.72 -38.03
N ILE A 11 -11.02 -5.70 -37.32
CA ILE A 11 -10.63 -7.12 -37.39
C ILE A 11 -11.54 -7.79 -38.43
N LYS A 12 -10.97 -8.26 -39.54
CA LYS A 12 -11.68 -9.12 -40.50
C LYS A 12 -11.67 -10.55 -39.96
N ILE A 13 -12.84 -11.05 -39.58
CA ILE A 13 -13.06 -12.47 -39.29
C ILE A 13 -13.24 -13.19 -40.62
N ILE A 14 -12.33 -14.11 -40.94
CA ILE A 14 -12.46 -15.02 -42.07
C ILE A 14 -13.29 -16.21 -41.58
N ASN A 15 -14.59 -16.23 -41.90
CA ASN A 15 -15.43 -17.41 -41.73
C ASN A 15 -15.25 -18.29 -42.96
N ASN A 16 -14.67 -19.48 -42.78
CA ASN A 16 -14.55 -20.49 -43.84
C ASN A 16 -15.61 -21.59 -43.61
N PRO A 17 -16.68 -21.68 -44.41
CA PRO A 17 -17.77 -22.63 -44.17
C PRO A 17 -17.56 -23.87 -45.03
N PHE A 18 -16.51 -24.64 -44.75
CA PHE A 18 -16.35 -25.94 -45.37
C PHE A 18 -15.81 -26.90 -44.33
N LEU A 19 -16.68 -27.85 -43.94
CA LEU A 19 -16.41 -29.24 -43.57
C LEU A 19 -17.47 -29.74 -42.58
N PHE A 20 -18.72 -29.84 -43.03
CA PHE A 20 -19.67 -30.81 -42.47
C PHE A 20 -20.23 -31.65 -43.61
N SER A 21 -19.35 -32.47 -44.19
CA SER A 21 -19.77 -33.58 -45.05
C SER A 21 -20.55 -34.60 -44.22
N SER A 22 -21.65 -35.10 -44.77
CA SER A 22 -22.64 -35.97 -44.12
C SER A 22 -22.01 -37.11 -43.33
N MET A 23 -21.99 -36.99 -42.01
CA MET A 23 -21.68 -38.12 -41.14
C MET A 23 -22.87 -39.07 -41.17
N SER A 24 -22.62 -40.36 -41.44
CA SER A 24 -23.69 -41.36 -41.35
C SER A 24 -24.30 -41.37 -39.94
N SER A 25 -25.62 -41.58 -39.84
CA SER A 25 -26.34 -41.55 -38.55
C SER A 25 -25.70 -42.46 -37.49
N SER A 26 -25.11 -43.58 -37.91
CA SER A 26 -24.40 -44.51 -37.03
C SER A 26 -23.11 -43.91 -36.46
N SER A 27 -22.35 -43.15 -37.26
CA SER A 27 -21.12 -42.47 -36.82
C SER A 27 -21.41 -41.36 -35.80
N VAL A 28 -22.53 -40.65 -35.96
CA VAL A 28 -22.96 -39.61 -35.01
C VAL A 28 -23.42 -40.23 -33.69
N ALA A 29 -24.18 -41.33 -33.73
CA ALA A 29 -24.62 -42.03 -32.53
C ALA A 29 -23.45 -42.56 -31.70
N ILE A 30 -22.43 -43.15 -32.36
CA ILE A 30 -21.22 -43.63 -31.68
C ILE A 30 -20.47 -42.47 -31.02
N LEU A 31 -20.31 -41.33 -31.71
CA LEU A 31 -19.64 -40.15 -31.17
C LEU A 31 -20.37 -39.61 -29.92
N LEU A 32 -21.70 -39.57 -29.95
CA LEU A 32 -22.51 -39.10 -28.82
C LEU A 32 -22.42 -40.03 -27.61
N VAL A 33 -22.39 -41.36 -27.81
CA VAL A 33 -22.21 -42.32 -26.72
C VAL A 33 -20.83 -42.18 -26.07
N PHE A 34 -19.78 -42.00 -26.87
CA PHE A 34 -18.44 -41.72 -26.33
C PHE A 34 -18.41 -40.41 -25.54
N LEU A 35 -18.95 -39.31 -26.07
CA LEU A 35 -18.98 -38.02 -25.36
C LEU A 35 -19.78 -38.10 -24.05
N PHE A 36 -20.90 -38.83 -24.05
CA PHE A 36 -21.70 -39.03 -22.84
C PHE A 36 -20.93 -39.84 -21.79
N ALA A 37 -20.24 -40.91 -22.19
CA ALA A 37 -19.41 -41.72 -21.31
C ALA A 37 -18.22 -40.94 -20.71
N LEU A 38 -17.62 -40.00 -21.47
CA LEU A 38 -16.57 -39.12 -20.96
C LEU A 38 -17.10 -38.06 -19.98
N SER A 39 -18.37 -37.66 -20.10
CA SER A 39 -18.99 -36.67 -19.19
C SER A 39 -19.45 -37.23 -17.84
N SER A 40 -19.68 -38.55 -17.76
CA SER A 40 -20.14 -39.23 -16.55
C SER A 40 -19.02 -39.67 -15.58
N GLY A 41 -17.75 -39.38 -15.89
CA GLY A 41 -16.66 -39.61 -14.95
C GLY A 41 -16.71 -38.59 -13.80
N PRO A 42 -16.32 -38.96 -12.56
CA PRO A 42 -16.21 -37.99 -11.48
C PRO A 42 -15.09 -37.00 -11.81
N PHE A 43 -15.46 -35.82 -12.31
CA PHE A 43 -14.55 -34.69 -12.43
C PHE A 43 -14.17 -34.22 -11.02
N THR A 44 -13.12 -34.79 -10.44
CA THR A 44 -12.47 -34.18 -9.28
C THR A 44 -11.71 -32.97 -9.79
N ALA A 45 -12.34 -31.80 -9.72
CA ALA A 45 -11.69 -30.53 -9.97
C ALA A 45 -10.59 -30.34 -8.92
N PHE A 46 -9.35 -30.66 -9.26
CA PHE A 46 -8.20 -30.36 -8.42
C PHE A 46 -7.88 -28.87 -8.59
N SER A 47 -8.52 -28.04 -7.77
CA SER A 47 -8.14 -26.63 -7.63
C SER A 47 -6.81 -26.57 -6.88
N ALA A 48 -5.70 -26.53 -7.62
CA ALA A 48 -4.42 -26.13 -7.04
C ALA A 48 -4.48 -24.62 -6.74
N SER A 49 -4.90 -24.27 -5.53
CA SER A 49 -4.81 -22.90 -5.02
C SER A 49 -3.35 -22.58 -4.69
N SER A 50 -2.59 -22.11 -5.67
CA SER A 50 -1.30 -21.46 -5.42
C SER A 50 -1.56 -20.06 -4.88
N SER A 51 -1.74 -19.94 -3.57
CA SER A 51 -1.75 -18.65 -2.88
C SER A 51 -0.33 -18.08 -2.85
N ASN A 52 0.11 -17.51 -3.97
CA ASN A 52 1.24 -16.59 -3.98
C ASN A 52 0.82 -15.29 -3.28
N ASN A 53 0.74 -15.32 -1.94
CA ASN A 53 0.66 -14.13 -1.10
C ASN A 53 2.05 -13.47 -1.10
N ALA A 54 2.44 -12.86 -2.22
CA ALA A 54 3.56 -11.96 -2.23
C ALA A 54 3.20 -10.76 -1.35
N ALA A 55 3.90 -10.60 -0.22
CA ALA A 55 3.76 -9.43 0.63
C ALA A 55 4.08 -8.17 -0.19
N PHE A 56 3.28 -7.12 -0.01
CA PHE A 56 3.54 -5.85 -0.67
C PHE A 56 4.82 -5.22 -0.12
N THR A 57 5.81 -5.01 -1.00
CA THR A 57 7.03 -4.26 -0.68
C THR A 57 6.96 -2.88 -1.35
N PRO A 58 6.78 -1.78 -0.59
CA PRO A 58 6.76 -0.45 -1.16
C PRO A 58 8.14 -0.06 -1.70
N GLN A 59 8.15 0.66 -2.83
CA GLN A 59 9.38 1.18 -3.42
C GLN A 59 9.94 2.36 -2.59
N ASP A 60 9.06 3.27 -2.16
CA ASP A 60 9.38 4.34 -1.23
C ASP A 60 8.95 3.91 0.18
N ASN A 61 9.91 3.64 1.07
CA ASN A 61 9.65 3.27 2.46
C ASN A 61 10.47 4.15 3.41
N ILE A 62 9.87 5.28 3.79
CA ILE A 62 10.52 6.30 4.62
C ILE A 62 9.94 6.19 6.04
N LEU A 63 10.79 5.81 6.99
CA LEU A 63 10.43 5.58 8.39
C LEU A 63 11.28 6.50 9.28
N ILE A 64 10.62 7.45 9.95
CA ILE A 64 11.27 8.50 10.73
C ILE A 64 10.82 8.39 12.18
N ASP A 65 11.80 8.34 13.08
CA ASP A 65 11.64 8.45 14.53
C ASP A 65 11.88 9.89 14.96
N CYS A 66 10.79 10.60 15.25
CA CYS A 66 10.82 12.02 15.58
C CYS A 66 11.30 12.21 17.03
N GLY A 67 12.36 12.99 17.22
CA GLY A 67 12.98 13.19 18.53
C GLY A 67 13.85 12.03 19.02
N GLY A 68 14.00 10.97 18.22
CA GLY A 68 14.81 9.81 18.58
C GLY A 68 16.29 10.13 18.71
N LYS A 69 16.95 9.58 19.74
CA LYS A 69 18.41 9.73 19.94
C LYS A 69 19.24 8.77 19.08
N SER A 70 18.62 7.68 18.63
CA SER A 70 19.23 6.65 17.79
C SER A 70 18.16 5.95 16.95
N SER A 71 18.57 5.38 15.80
CA SER A 71 17.69 4.54 14.98
C SER A 71 17.07 3.39 15.79
N ASN A 72 15.78 3.12 15.56
CA ASN A 72 15.00 2.10 16.26
C ASN A 72 14.57 0.97 15.32
N THR A 73 14.87 -0.27 15.70
CA THR A 73 14.43 -1.47 14.96
C THR A 73 13.26 -2.13 15.68
N LEU A 74 12.12 -2.22 15.00
CA LEU A 74 10.92 -2.86 15.54
C LEU A 74 10.99 -4.39 15.41
N PRO A 75 10.18 -5.15 16.17
CA PRO A 75 10.14 -6.62 16.10
C PRO A 75 9.78 -7.18 14.72
N ASP A 76 9.11 -6.39 13.88
CA ASP A 76 8.78 -6.75 12.49
C ASP A 76 9.91 -6.44 11.49
N GLY A 77 11.08 -6.01 11.97
CA GLY A 77 12.26 -5.73 11.18
C GLY A 77 12.29 -4.33 10.56
N ARG A 78 11.26 -3.50 10.76
CA ARG A 78 11.28 -2.12 10.28
C ARG A 78 12.29 -1.30 11.08
N VAL A 79 13.11 -0.52 10.38
CA VAL A 79 14.09 0.39 10.97
C VAL A 79 13.63 1.83 10.77
N PHE A 80 13.38 2.53 11.87
CA PHE A 80 13.05 3.95 11.89
C PHE A 80 14.33 4.74 12.13
N LYS A 81 14.69 5.61 11.18
CA LYS A 81 15.85 6.51 11.30
C LYS A 81 15.46 7.72 12.11
N THR A 82 16.38 8.32 12.86
CA THR A 82 16.06 9.55 13.58
C THR A 82 15.71 10.68 12.61
N ASP A 83 14.95 11.67 13.07
CA ASP A 83 14.71 12.88 12.28
C ASP A 83 16.00 13.65 11.97
N GLN A 84 17.03 13.54 12.79
CA GLN A 84 18.36 14.10 12.54
C GLN A 84 19.10 13.34 11.42
N GLU A 85 19.03 12.01 11.40
CA GLU A 85 19.53 11.18 10.27
C GLU A 85 18.74 11.41 8.98
N SER A 86 17.51 11.91 9.11
CA SER A 86 16.57 12.17 8.02
C SER A 86 16.33 13.68 7.80
N ASN A 87 17.29 14.52 8.21
CA ASN A 87 17.13 15.98 8.25
C ASN A 87 16.82 16.61 6.89
N GLN A 88 17.22 15.96 5.80
CA GLN A 88 16.96 16.36 4.43
C GLN A 88 15.47 16.51 4.11
N TYR A 89 14.60 15.81 4.85
CA TYR A 89 13.16 15.89 4.66
C TYR A 89 12.51 16.99 5.51
N LEU A 90 13.11 17.41 6.62
CA LEU A 90 12.46 18.30 7.59
C LEU A 90 12.92 19.75 7.45
N LYS A 91 11.96 20.65 7.28
CA LYS A 91 12.15 22.10 7.36
C LYS A 91 11.43 22.64 8.60
N THR A 92 12.20 23.13 9.56
CA THR A 92 11.75 23.75 10.81
C THR A 92 12.79 24.77 11.27
N ASN A 93 12.41 25.88 11.93
CA ASN A 93 13.40 26.79 12.54
C ASN A 93 13.63 26.49 14.03
N LYS A 94 12.89 25.55 14.61
CA LYS A 94 13.01 25.15 16.01
C LYS A 94 13.38 23.68 16.13
N ASP A 95 14.37 23.41 16.97
CA ASP A 95 14.79 22.07 17.34
C ASP A 95 14.37 21.77 18.78
N VAL A 96 13.11 21.32 18.94
CA VAL A 96 12.59 20.90 20.23
C VAL A 96 12.20 19.44 20.14
N GLN A 97 12.84 18.63 20.96
CA GLN A 97 12.65 17.19 21.05
C GLN A 97 12.40 16.82 22.50
N VAL A 98 11.59 15.77 22.70
CA VAL A 98 11.33 15.19 24.00
C VAL A 98 11.52 13.69 23.94
N SER A 99 12.02 13.12 25.02
CA SER A 99 12.20 11.68 25.16
C SER A 99 11.91 11.26 26.59
N ASP A 100 11.24 10.13 26.77
CA ASP A 100 11.04 9.47 28.05
C ASP A 100 11.31 7.97 27.87
N ASP A 101 12.54 7.57 28.20
CA ASP A 101 12.98 6.17 28.13
C ASP A 101 12.24 5.27 29.16
N SER A 102 11.57 5.88 30.16
CA SER A 102 10.78 5.18 31.17
C SER A 102 9.29 5.05 30.82
N ALA A 103 8.86 5.63 29.68
CA ALA A 103 7.48 5.56 29.24
C ALA A 103 7.06 4.11 28.98
N ASN A 104 5.94 3.71 29.59
CA ASN A 104 5.35 2.39 29.37
C ASN A 104 4.56 2.37 28.04
N VAL A 105 5.28 2.14 26.94
CA VAL A 105 4.74 2.16 25.57
C VAL A 105 4.95 0.84 24.84
N SER A 106 4.08 0.57 23.87
CA SER A 106 4.10 -0.67 23.08
C SER A 106 5.20 -0.73 22.02
N SER A 107 5.84 0.41 21.71
CA SER A 107 6.85 0.52 20.67
C SER A 107 7.88 1.60 21.01
N PRO A 108 9.18 1.39 20.71
CA PRO A 108 10.23 2.37 21.02
C PRO A 108 10.03 3.72 20.30
N ILE A 109 9.36 3.74 19.14
CA ILE A 109 9.07 4.99 18.40
C ILE A 109 8.08 5.92 19.13
N TYR A 110 7.50 5.48 20.25
CA TYR A 110 6.63 6.28 21.10
C TYR A 110 7.33 6.79 22.37
N GLN A 111 8.63 6.50 22.53
CA GLN A 111 9.43 7.00 23.66
C GLN A 111 10.00 8.40 23.39
N SER A 112 9.93 8.88 22.15
CA SER A 112 10.37 10.21 21.77
C SER A 112 9.40 10.89 20.83
N ALA A 113 9.46 12.22 20.82
CA ALA A 113 8.68 13.05 19.90
C ALA A 113 9.44 14.34 19.56
N ARG A 114 9.16 14.88 18.38
CA ARG A 114 9.52 16.26 18.02
C ARG A 114 8.33 17.19 18.25
N ILE A 115 8.59 18.36 18.81
CA ILE A 115 7.58 19.39 19.06
C ILE A 115 7.75 20.51 18.04
N PHE A 116 6.69 20.78 17.29
CA PHE A 116 6.62 21.91 16.36
C PHE A 116 5.88 23.07 17.03
N MET A 117 6.61 24.13 17.39
CA MET A 117 6.05 25.35 17.98
C MET A 117 5.58 26.36 16.92
N GLU A 118 5.89 26.08 15.65
CA GLU A 118 5.58 26.89 14.48
C GLU A 118 5.39 25.96 13.28
N GLU A 119 4.92 26.52 12.16
CA GLU A 119 4.74 25.76 10.93
C GLU A 119 6.06 25.08 10.51
N SER A 120 5.98 23.77 10.31
CA SER A 120 7.10 22.93 9.92
C SER A 120 6.65 21.98 8.82
N THR A 121 7.54 21.66 7.89
CA THR A 121 7.19 20.92 6.68
C THR A 121 8.11 19.74 6.50
N TYR A 122 7.53 18.57 6.27
CA TYR A 122 8.25 17.44 5.69
C TYR A 122 8.08 17.44 4.17
N ALA A 123 9.19 17.38 3.44
CA ALA A 123 9.22 17.25 1.99
C ALA A 123 9.90 15.94 1.61
N PHE A 124 9.19 15.08 0.88
CA PHE A 124 9.69 13.76 0.48
C PHE A 124 9.85 13.70 -1.04
N GLU A 125 11.02 13.28 -1.50
CA GLU A 125 11.25 12.96 -2.90
C GLU A 125 10.87 11.50 -3.15
N LEU A 126 9.71 11.28 -3.77
CA LEU A 126 9.17 9.94 -4.04
C LEU A 126 9.66 9.44 -5.40
N THR A 127 10.18 8.22 -5.44
CA THR A 127 10.70 7.63 -6.68
C THR A 127 9.60 7.08 -7.57
N ARG A 128 8.49 6.60 -6.99
CA ARG A 128 7.37 6.03 -7.74
C ARG A 128 6.18 6.98 -7.73
N PRO A 129 5.65 7.41 -8.89
CA PRO A 129 4.38 8.13 -8.92
C PRO A 129 3.22 7.21 -8.57
N GLY A 130 2.24 7.73 -7.82
CA GLY A 130 1.01 7.00 -7.50
C GLY A 130 0.51 7.25 -6.09
N TRP A 131 -0.20 6.26 -5.55
CA TRP A 131 -0.71 6.28 -4.18
C TRP A 131 0.37 5.88 -3.19
N HIS A 132 0.56 6.71 -2.17
CA HIS A 132 1.43 6.43 -1.03
C HIS A 132 0.62 6.44 0.26
N TRP A 133 1.05 5.63 1.21
CA TRP A 133 0.46 5.60 2.54
C TRP A 133 1.25 6.51 3.45
N VAL A 134 0.57 7.48 4.05
CA VAL A 134 1.13 8.33 5.11
C VAL A 134 0.54 7.86 6.44
N ARG A 135 1.40 7.47 7.38
CA ARG A 135 1.01 7.11 8.74
C ARG A 135 1.71 8.05 9.71
N LEU A 136 0.92 8.80 10.46
CA LEU A 136 1.41 9.68 11.51
C LEU A 136 1.26 8.98 12.86
N HIS A 137 2.30 9.07 13.66
CA HIS A 137 2.40 8.43 14.97
C HIS A 137 2.36 9.52 16.04
N PHE A 138 1.34 9.48 16.91
CA PHE A 138 1.16 10.45 17.99
C PHE A 138 1.12 9.72 19.33
N PHE A 139 1.95 10.17 20.27
CA PHE A 139 1.91 9.72 21.65
C PHE A 139 2.19 10.91 22.58
N PRO A 140 1.28 11.26 23.50
CA PRO A 140 1.44 12.43 24.36
C PRO A 140 2.38 12.12 25.52
N LEU A 141 3.69 12.24 25.27
CA LEU A 141 4.72 12.09 26.30
C LEU A 141 4.56 13.10 27.43
N SER A 142 4.89 12.67 28.66
CA SER A 142 4.96 13.58 29.80
C SER A 142 6.18 14.48 29.67
N ASN A 143 5.96 15.79 29.65
CA ASN A 143 7.05 16.77 29.59
C ASN A 143 6.75 17.93 30.56
N LYS A 144 7.81 18.53 31.13
CA LYS A 144 7.68 19.61 32.12
C LYS A 144 7.35 20.97 31.50
N GLU A 145 7.80 21.20 30.28
CA GLU A 145 7.67 22.46 29.56
C GLU A 145 6.43 22.48 28.65
N PHE A 146 6.09 21.31 28.07
CA PHE A 146 4.97 21.17 27.13
C PHE A 146 3.97 20.12 27.61
N ASP A 147 2.71 20.51 27.77
CA ASP A 147 1.61 19.58 28.04
C ASP A 147 1.08 19.00 26.72
N LEU A 148 1.68 17.89 26.28
CA LEU A 148 1.36 17.25 24.99
C LEU A 148 -0.06 16.67 24.92
N GLN A 149 -0.72 16.45 26.06
CA GLN A 149 -2.12 16.00 26.09
C GLN A 149 -3.09 17.11 25.65
N LYS A 150 -2.65 18.37 25.72
CA LYS A 150 -3.43 19.55 25.30
C LYS A 150 -3.00 20.10 23.93
N ALA A 151 -2.11 19.41 23.22
CA ALA A 151 -1.62 19.87 21.93
C ALA A 151 -2.75 19.90 20.89
N ILE A 152 -2.91 21.04 20.21
CA ILE A 152 -3.85 21.22 19.10
C ILE A 152 -3.05 21.72 17.91
N PHE A 153 -3.14 20.99 16.79
CA PHE A 153 -2.45 21.33 15.56
C PHE A 153 -3.26 20.85 14.35
N THR A 154 -2.92 21.39 13.18
CA THR A 154 -3.47 20.93 11.89
C THR A 154 -2.35 20.28 11.11
N VAL A 155 -2.65 19.14 10.48
CA VAL A 155 -1.77 18.53 9.48
C VAL A 155 -2.42 18.68 8.13
N SER A 156 -1.66 19.18 7.17
CA SER A 156 -2.10 19.28 5.78
C SER A 156 -1.05 18.68 4.87
N THR A 157 -1.51 18.27 3.70
CA THR A 157 -0.70 17.75 2.61
C THR A 157 -1.02 18.56 1.36
N ASP A 158 -0.13 18.52 0.37
CA ASP A 158 -0.40 19.18 -0.90
C ASP A 158 -1.67 18.63 -1.54
N LYS A 159 -2.38 19.48 -2.32
CA LYS A 159 -3.74 19.26 -2.86
C LYS A 159 -3.99 17.95 -3.62
N TYR A 160 -2.95 17.19 -3.94
CA TYR A 160 -3.03 15.90 -4.64
C TYR A 160 -3.02 14.69 -3.71
N CYS A 161 -2.87 14.90 -2.41
CA CYS A 161 -2.99 13.89 -1.39
C CYS A 161 -4.40 13.99 -0.77
N SER A 162 -5.17 12.89 -0.76
CA SER A 162 -6.49 12.87 -0.12
C SER A 162 -6.39 13.37 1.32
N PRO A 163 -7.42 14.07 1.86
CA PRO A 163 -7.39 14.57 3.23
C PRO A 163 -7.03 13.45 4.20
N LEU A 164 -5.99 13.66 5.03
CA LEU A 164 -5.67 12.76 6.12
C LEU A 164 -6.80 12.85 7.14
N GLN A 165 -7.70 11.87 7.13
CA GLN A 165 -8.65 11.72 8.22
C GLN A 165 -7.88 11.16 9.42
N LEU A 166 -7.68 12.00 10.44
CA LEU A 166 -7.21 11.55 11.74
C LEU A 166 -8.27 10.60 12.31
N GLN A 167 -7.94 9.33 12.44
CA GLN A 167 -8.76 8.40 13.21
C GLN A 167 -8.21 8.38 14.63
N THR A 168 -8.96 8.99 15.55
CA THR A 168 -8.73 8.99 17.00
C THR A 168 -9.09 7.65 17.61
#